data_AF-A0A7V3MES0-F1
#
_entry.id   AF-A0A7V3MES0-F1
#
_cell.length_a   1.000
_cell.length_b   1.000
_cell.length_c   1.000
_cell.angle_alpha   90.00
_cell.angle_beta   90.00
_cell.angle_gamma   90.00
#
_symmetry.space_group_name_H-M   'P 1'
#
loop_
_entity.id
_entity.type
_entity.pdbx_description
1 polymer ?
#
loop_
_entity_poly.entity_id
_entity_poly.type
_entity_poly.pdbx_seq_one_letter_code
_entity_poly.pdbx_strand_id
1 'polypeptide(L)'
;MQVNFGPYLIKTHELDGKLTVQVFSDLGKVVIRDEKNSGDDFPNAIHFEIENSNTKPESKGLKKYVFGEYSFILGINNSGELALFHSINLSARRKKIDNTDTINLALLKEPQSF
;
A
#
# COMPACT_ATOMS: atom_id res chain seq x y z
N MET A 1 -4.67 -12.41 1.55
CA MET A 1 -3.65 -12.79 0.54
C MET A 1 -2.27 -12.46 1.08
N GLN A 2 -1.24 -13.21 0.71
CA GLN A 2 0.15 -12.87 1.04
C GLN A 2 1.00 -12.93 -0.23
N VAL A 3 1.76 -11.88 -0.52
CA VAL A 3 2.59 -11.81 -1.72
C VAL A 3 3.91 -11.10 -1.46
N ASN A 4 4.99 -11.65 -2.03
CA ASN A 4 6.28 -10.98 -2.11
C ASN A 4 6.35 -10.12 -3.36
N PHE A 5 6.69 -8.85 -3.18
CA PHE A 5 6.91 -7.91 -4.27
C PHE A 5 8.26 -7.23 -4.08
N GLY A 6 9.29 -7.82 -4.69
CA GLY A 6 10.67 -7.43 -4.37
C GLY A 6 10.97 -7.81 -2.91
N PRO A 7 11.62 -6.95 -2.12
CA PRO A 7 11.88 -7.20 -0.70
C PRO A 7 10.66 -6.92 0.19
N TYR A 8 9.55 -6.44 -0.37
CA TYR A 8 8.33 -6.15 0.38
C TYR A 8 7.45 -7.40 0.47
N LEU A 9 7.02 -7.72 1.68
CA LEU A 9 6.00 -8.71 1.97
C LEU A 9 4.67 -7.99 2.22
N ILE A 10 3.71 -8.18 1.32
CA ILE A 10 2.38 -7.59 1.41
C ILE A 10 1.43 -8.65 1.97
N LYS A 11 0.82 -8.36 3.11
CA LYS A 11 -0.25 -9.15 3.71
C LYS A 11 -1.56 -8.39 3.60
N THR A 12 -2.58 -9.06 3.08
CA THR A 12 -3.93 -8.53 3.05
C THR A 12 -4.90 -9.46 3.77
N HIS A 13 -5.84 -8.89 4.50
CA HIS A 13 -6.94 -9.61 5.13
C HIS A 13 -8.17 -8.70 5.23
N GLU A 14 -9.35 -9.30 5.34
CA GLU A 14 -10.57 -8.55 5.54
C GLU A 14 -10.85 -8.43 7.05
N LEU A 15 -11.17 -7.21 7.50
CA LEU A 15 -11.53 -6.91 8.89
C LEU A 15 -12.63 -5.85 8.88
N ASP A 16 -13.75 -6.12 9.56
CA ASP A 16 -14.91 -5.21 9.66
C ASP A 16 -15.43 -4.70 8.29
N GLY A 17 -15.43 -5.58 7.28
CA GLY A 17 -15.85 -5.24 5.91
C GLY A 17 -14.89 -4.28 5.18
N LYS A 18 -13.62 -4.22 5.62
CA LYS A 18 -12.56 -3.42 5.00
C LYS A 18 -11.38 -4.31 4.64
N LEU A 19 -10.70 -3.98 3.56
CA LEU A 19 -9.44 -4.64 3.23
C LEU A 19 -8.31 -3.97 4.01
N THR A 20 -7.73 -4.72 4.94
CA THR A 20 -6.51 -4.32 5.64
C THR A 20 -5.29 -4.80 4.87
N VAL A 21 -4.36 -3.88 4.61
CA VAL A 21 -3.08 -4.12 3.94
C VAL A 21 -1.95 -3.76 4.88
N GLN A 22 -1.06 -4.71 5.12
CA GLN A 22 0.15 -4.55 5.92
C GLN A 22 1.36 -4.84 5.04
N VAL A 23 2.40 -4.02 5.19
CA VAL A 23 3.63 -4.14 4.41
C VAL A 23 4.79 -4.37 5.36
N PHE A 24 5.54 -5.43 5.11
CA PHE A 24 6.72 -5.82 5.87
C PHE A 24 7.92 -5.93 4.93
N SER A 25 9.11 -6.03 5.50
CA SER A 25 10.35 -6.33 4.78
C SER A 25 11.32 -7.04 5.71
N ASP A 26 12.04 -8.03 5.19
CA ASP A 26 13.13 -8.68 5.92
C ASP A 26 14.40 -7.80 5.94
N LEU A 27 14.45 -6.74 5.12
CA LEU A 27 15.59 -5.81 5.04
C LEU A 27 15.58 -4.73 6.11
N GLY A 28 14.45 -4.50 6.78
CA GLY A 28 14.32 -3.44 7.77
C GLY A 28 12.87 -3.05 8.04
N LYS A 29 12.71 -2.03 8.88
CA LYS A 29 11.40 -1.52 9.26
C LYS A 29 10.77 -0.77 8.09
N VAL A 30 9.56 -1.15 7.71
CA VAL A 30 8.78 -0.43 6.70
C VAL A 30 7.99 0.70 7.37
N VAL A 31 8.03 1.88 6.76
CA VAL A 31 7.22 3.04 7.17
C VAL A 31 6.44 3.61 5.99
N ILE A 32 5.26 4.16 6.26
CA ILE A 32 4.51 4.92 5.26
C ILE A 32 5.11 6.33 5.18
N ARG A 33 5.43 6.80 3.97
CA ARG A 33 5.84 8.19 3.78
C ARG A 33 4.66 9.14 3.92
N ASP A 34 4.85 10.20 4.69
CA ASP A 34 3.94 11.32 4.70
C ASP A 34 4.01 12.08 3.37
N GLU A 35 2.84 12.45 2.85
CA GLU A 35 2.64 13.06 1.54
C GLU A 35 3.43 14.37 1.42
N LYS A 36 4.66 14.26 0.94
CA LYS A 36 5.36 15.38 0.32
C LYS A 36 5.08 15.28 -1.17
N ASN A 37 4.06 16.02 -1.63
CA ASN A 37 3.86 16.45 -3.02
C ASN A 37 4.80 15.77 -4.02
N SER A 38 4.64 14.47 -4.21
CA SER A 38 5.28 13.79 -5.31
C SER A 38 4.41 14.18 -6.49
N GLY A 39 5.02 14.70 -7.55
CA GLY A 39 4.36 14.93 -8.83
C GLY A 39 4.01 13.58 -9.47
N ASP A 40 3.30 12.72 -8.74
CA ASP A 40 2.87 11.42 -9.17
C ASP A 40 1.66 11.59 -10.08
N ASP A 41 1.72 10.98 -11.25
CA ASP A 41 0.62 10.94 -12.22
C ASP A 41 -0.62 10.20 -11.69
N PHE A 42 -0.57 9.64 -10.47
CA PHE A 42 -1.66 8.91 -9.83
C PHE A 42 -2.10 9.56 -8.52
N PRO A 43 -3.36 10.03 -8.41
CA PRO A 43 -3.84 10.80 -7.27
C PRO A 43 -3.98 10.01 -5.96
N ASN A 44 -3.86 8.67 -5.99
CA ASN A 44 -4.18 7.77 -4.87
C ASN A 44 -3.02 6.82 -4.54
N ALA A 45 -1.79 7.30 -4.61
CA ALA A 45 -0.60 6.52 -4.28
C ALA A 45 -0.26 6.61 -2.79
N ILE A 46 -0.09 5.46 -2.14
CA ILE A 46 0.49 5.37 -0.80
C ILE A 46 1.89 4.77 -0.93
N HIS A 47 2.89 5.52 -0.47
CA HIS A 47 4.29 5.12 -0.58
C HIS A 47 4.81 4.54 0.73
N PHE A 48 5.57 3.45 0.60
CA PHE A 48 6.25 2.79 1.70
C PHE A 48 7.75 2.75 1.44
N GLU A 49 8.54 3.05 2.45
CA GLU A 49 10.00 2.93 2.40
C GLU A 49 10.53 2.03 3.52
N ILE A 50 11.68 1.39 3.28
CA ILE A 50 12.36 0.60 4.29
C ILE A 50 13.39 1.53 4.96
N GLU A 51 13.18 1.86 6.23
CA GLU A 51 14.11 2.66 7.02
C GLU A 51 15.43 1.93 7.23
N ASN A 52 16.53 2.69 7.17
CA ASN A 52 17.89 2.23 7.51
C ASN A 52 18.34 0.98 6.74
N SER A 53 17.82 0.76 5.52
CA SER A 53 18.28 -0.34 4.69
C SER A 53 19.67 -0.04 4.12
N ASN A 54 20.63 -0.92 4.36
CA ASN A 54 21.92 -0.91 3.68
C ASN A 54 21.81 -1.31 2.19
N THR A 55 20.64 -1.83 1.78
CA THR A 55 20.39 -2.31 0.41
C THR A 55 19.14 -1.64 -0.16
N LYS A 56 19.32 -0.92 -1.27
CA LYS A 56 18.20 -0.30 -1.98
C LYS A 56 17.39 -1.37 -2.73
N PRO A 57 16.05 -1.44 -2.55
CA PRO A 57 15.22 -2.33 -3.35
C PRO A 57 15.37 -2.06 -4.85
N GLU A 58 15.44 -3.13 -5.64
CA GLU A 58 15.41 -3.02 -7.10
C GLU A 58 14.03 -2.55 -7.57
N SER A 59 14.03 -1.63 -8.55
CA SER A 59 12.80 -1.17 -9.20
C SER A 59 12.03 -2.34 -9.80
N LYS A 60 10.70 -2.30 -9.69
CA LYS A 60 9.82 -3.36 -10.19
C LYS A 60 8.59 -2.73 -10.82
N GLY A 61 8.31 -3.11 -12.06
CA GLY A 61 7.17 -2.62 -12.83
C GLY A 61 5.82 -2.90 -12.16
N LEU A 62 4.78 -2.23 -12.64
CA LEU A 62 3.45 -2.27 -12.04
C LEU A 62 2.80 -3.66 -12.13
N LYS A 63 2.16 -4.10 -11.05
CA LYS A 63 1.36 -5.33 -11.01
C LYS A 63 0.04 -5.11 -10.28
N LYS A 64 -1.06 -5.45 -10.95
CA LYS A 64 -2.42 -5.40 -10.38
C LYS A 64 -2.69 -6.62 -9.50
N TYR A 65 -3.35 -6.39 -8.38
CA TYR A 65 -3.89 -7.40 -7.48
C TYR A 65 -5.39 -7.18 -7.29
N VAL A 66 -6.11 -8.29 -7.15
CA VAL A 66 -7.56 -8.30 -6.93
C VAL A 66 -7.84 -9.19 -5.72
N PHE A 67 -8.66 -8.69 -4.79
CA PHE A 67 -9.08 -9.39 -3.58
C PHE A 67 -10.56 -9.11 -3.34
N GLY A 68 -11.43 -10.03 -3.72
CA GLY A 68 -12.88 -9.77 -3.75
C GLY A 68 -13.20 -8.57 -4.64
N GLU A 69 -13.90 -7.58 -4.08
CA GLU A 69 -14.26 -6.33 -4.77
C GLU A 69 -13.12 -5.29 -4.76
N TYR A 70 -12.05 -5.54 -4.01
CA TYR A 70 -10.91 -4.63 -3.89
C TYR A 70 -9.90 -4.88 -5.00
N SER A 71 -9.41 -3.81 -5.61
CA SER A 71 -8.26 -3.87 -6.50
C SER A 71 -7.26 -2.77 -6.21
N PHE A 72 -5.99 -3.11 -6.29
CA PHE A 72 -4.88 -2.18 -6.11
C PHE A 72 -3.70 -2.59 -7.00
N ILE A 73 -2.82 -1.64 -7.29
CA ILE A 73 -1.62 -1.85 -8.11
C ILE A 73 -0.41 -1.61 -7.20
N LEU A 74 0.59 -2.48 -7.31
CA LEU A 74 1.88 -2.31 -6.66
C LEU A 74 2.95 -1.98 -7.69
N GLY A 75 3.89 -1.10 -7.33
CA GLY A 75 5.10 -0.81 -8.09
C GLY A 75 6.26 -0.47 -7.15
N ILE A 76 7.50 -0.76 -7.54
CA ILE A 76 8.69 -0.26 -6.84
C ILE A 76 9.38 0.74 -7.75
N ASN A 77 9.50 1.99 -7.30
CA ASN A 77 10.09 3.06 -8.09
C ASN A 77 11.64 2.96 -8.11
N ASN A 78 12.28 3.85 -8.86
CA ASN A 78 13.75 3.90 -8.95
C ASN A 78 14.42 4.30 -7.64
N SER A 79 13.70 4.83 -6.66
CA SER A 79 14.18 5.10 -5.30
C SER A 79 14.10 3.87 -4.40
N GLY A 80 13.50 2.78 -4.87
CA GLY A 80 13.29 1.56 -4.10
C GLY A 80 12.05 1.62 -3.21
N GLU A 81 11.19 2.63 -3.36
CA GLU A 81 9.97 2.79 -2.58
C GLU A 81 8.84 1.97 -3.21
N LEU A 82 8.05 1.31 -2.37
CA LEU A 82 6.84 0.62 -2.80
C LEU A 82 5.69 1.62 -2.90
N ALA A 83 5.11 1.76 -4.08
CA ALA A 83 3.87 2.48 -4.30
C ALA A 83 2.69 1.51 -4.33
N LEU A 84 1.67 1.79 -3.52
CA LEU A 84 0.36 1.15 -3.58
C LEU A 84 -0.65 2.15 -4.15
N PHE A 85 -1.14 1.87 -5.35
CA PHE A 85 -2.20 2.65 -5.98
C PHE A 85 -3.54 1.96 -5.74
N HIS A 86 -4.51 2.68 -5.19
CA HIS A 86 -5.86 2.17 -4.99
C HIS A 86 -6.88 2.92 -5.86
N SER A 87 -8.01 2.26 -6.14
CA SER A 87 -9.12 2.87 -6.86
C SER A 87 -9.65 4.13 -6.14
N ILE A 88 -10.13 5.11 -6.91
CA ILE A 88 -10.83 6.30 -6.38
C ILE A 88 -12.09 5.94 -5.59
N ASN A 89 -12.67 4.77 -5.84
CA ASN A 89 -13.84 4.27 -5.13
C ASN A 89 -13.49 3.67 -3.75
N LEU A 90 -12.22 3.76 -3.33
CA LEU A 90 -11.75 3.30 -2.04
C LEU A 90 -11.30 4.50 -1.21
N SER A 91 -11.80 4.56 0.02
CA SER A 91 -11.15 5.35 1.08
C SER A 91 -9.96 4.57 1.62
N ALA A 92 -8.83 5.25 1.79
CA ALA A 92 -7.67 4.69 2.45
C ALA A 92 -7.41 5.42 3.77
N ARG A 93 -7.22 4.67 4.86
CA ARG A 93 -6.81 5.22 6.15
C ARG A 93 -5.56 4.54 6.67
N ARG A 94 -4.59 5.34 7.07
CA ARG A 94 -3.37 4.91 7.76
C ARG A 94 -3.71 4.56 9.21
N LYS A 95 -3.19 3.46 9.72
CA LYS A 95 -3.30 3.02 11.11
C LYS A 95 -2.01 2.31 11.51
N LYS A 96 -1.64 2.37 12.80
CA LYS A 96 -0.63 1.49 13.36
C LYS A 96 -1.30 0.33 14.08
N ILE A 97 -0.92 -0.89 13.74
CA ILE A 97 -1.33 -2.12 14.43
C ILE A 97 -0.04 -2.82 14.83
N ASP A 98 0.15 -3.10 16.12
CA ASP A 98 1.37 -3.73 16.65
C ASP A 98 2.67 -3.06 16.18
N ASN A 99 2.67 -1.72 16.21
CA ASN A 99 3.78 -0.87 15.73
C ASN A 99 4.13 -1.03 14.24
N THR A 100 3.28 -1.72 13.47
CA THR A 100 3.38 -1.88 12.02
C THR A 100 2.45 -0.91 11.32
N ASP A 101 3.00 -0.15 10.38
CA ASP A 101 2.21 0.72 9.52
C ASP A 101 1.26 -0.11 8.63
N THR A 102 -0.01 0.23 8.72
CA THR A 102 -1.12 -0.53 8.14
C THR A 102 -2.05 0.42 7.37
N ILE A 103 -2.53 -0.01 6.22
CA ILE A 103 -3.54 0.70 5.42
C ILE A 103 -4.86 -0.06 5.48
N ASN A 104 -5.93 0.63 5.82
CA ASN A 104 -7.29 0.11 5.65
C ASN A 104 -7.92 0.74 4.41
N LEU A 105 -8.29 -0.10 3.45
CA LEU A 105 -9.05 0.25 2.27
C LEU A 105 -10.52 -0.12 2.51
N ALA A 106 -11.42 0.83 2.34
CA ALA A 106 -12.85 0.61 2.44
C ALA A 106 -13.54 1.19 1.21
N LEU A 107 -14.48 0.44 0.64
CA LEU A 107 -15.35 0.95 -0.44
C LEU A 107 -16.05 2.23 0.05
N LEU A 108 -15.92 3.30 -0.73
CA LEU A 108 -16.79 4.45 -0.58
C LEU A 108 -18.19 3.95 -0.88
N LYS A 109 -19.06 3.92 0.14
CA LYS A 109 -20.49 3.76 -0.12
C LYS A 109 -20.87 4.87 -1.11
N GLU A 110 -21.57 4.52 -2.19
CA GLU A 110 -22.26 5.55 -2.98
C GLU A 110 -22.99 6.47 -1.99
N PRO A 111 -22.96 7.80 -2.17
CA PRO A 111 -23.76 8.66 -1.32
C PRO A 111 -25.18 8.10 -1.35
N GLN A 112 -25.73 7.77 -0.18
CA GLN A 112 -27.14 7.44 -0.09
C GLN A 112 -27.87 8.64 -0.70
N SER A 113 -28.42 8.42 -1.89
CA SER A 113 -29.29 9.39 -2.52
C SER A 113 -30.53 9.43 -1.64
N PHE A 114 -30.66 10.50 -0.86
CA PHE A 114 -31.85 10.83 -0.09
C PHE A 114 -32.97 11.23 -1.04
#